data_AF-A0A955CAU2-F1
#
_entry.id   AF-A0A955CAU2-F1
#
_cell.length_a   1.000
_cell.length_b   1.000
_cell.length_c   1.000
_cell.angle_alpha   90.00
_cell.angle_beta   90.00
_cell.angle_gamma   90.00
#
_symmetry.space_group_name_H-M   'P 1'
#
loop_
_entity.id
_entity.type
_entity.pdbx_description
1 polymer ?
#
loop_
_entity_poly.entity_id
_entity_poly.type
_entity_poly.pdbx_seq_one_letter_code
_entity_poly.pdbx_strand_id
1 'polypeptide(L)'
;VETDGAAGRVKTIAGTVSTTLLGNSISGGGFMEIYQASGALGLSLDGDQSVGTSGGDEGGAIKGYNGQGVFTFSLTADDNGNSASLLTMRDHITTTVRLNAKGAGGGGGLTLFNDGGVETLQLDGDEDNAGEMIIYDANGVGTLHADGDDGSNGARLALGDGAREIFRFDAGTPGASVPGGPQMHVWNASGSEKFRLNASGTGNDPELSLRNSAGEDVFSFITDDDDSGRLVMKEGVSTRVILDADNDDDGGRLELRWANTTAAVLDA
;
A
#
# COMPACT_ATOMS: atom_id res chain seq x y z
N VAL A 1 22.86 27.21 41.35
CA VAL A 1 22.60 27.67 39.98
C VAL A 1 21.40 28.57 40.05
N GLU A 2 21.63 29.87 40.10
CA GLU A 2 20.61 30.90 39.91
C GLU A 2 21.02 31.59 38.61
N THR A 3 20.13 31.59 37.63
CA THR A 3 20.31 32.32 36.37
C THR A 3 19.11 33.21 36.19
N ASP A 4 19.32 34.49 36.44
CA ASP A 4 18.39 35.56 36.17
C ASP A 4 18.43 35.82 34.65
N GLY A 5 17.46 35.28 33.91
CA GLY A 5 17.15 35.66 32.51
C GLY A 5 18.17 35.35 31.41
N ALA A 6 19.35 34.78 31.68
CA ALA A 6 20.36 34.48 30.67
C ALA A 6 20.64 32.98 30.58
N ALA A 7 20.61 32.45 29.36
CA ALA A 7 20.75 31.04 29.03
C ALA A 7 21.89 30.34 29.82
N GLY A 8 21.51 29.38 30.66
CA GLY A 8 22.44 28.66 31.53
C GLY A 8 23.15 27.54 30.77
N ARG A 9 24.45 27.70 30.50
CA ARG A 9 25.30 26.61 30.01
C ARG A 9 25.81 25.79 31.20
N VAL A 10 25.35 24.56 31.35
CA VAL A 10 25.92 23.62 32.34
C VAL A 10 27.09 22.89 31.70
N LYS A 11 28.32 23.34 31.99
CA LYS A 11 29.56 22.68 31.55
C LYS A 11 30.03 21.74 32.66
N THR A 12 29.84 20.44 32.48
CA THR A 12 30.39 19.42 33.39
C THR A 12 31.86 19.18 33.06
N ILE A 13 32.74 19.21 34.07
CA ILE A 13 34.18 19.03 33.91
C ILE A 13 34.54 17.54 34.04
N ALA A 14 35.29 17.05 33.05
CA ALA A 14 35.93 15.74 32.94
C ALA A 14 34.99 14.51 32.75
N GLY A 15 34.93 14.03 31.50
CA GLY A 15 34.45 12.67 31.17
C GLY A 15 32.94 12.44 31.15
N THR A 16 32.11 13.47 31.34
CA THR A 16 30.66 13.32 31.45
C THR A 16 29.92 14.31 30.53
N VAL A 17 28.81 13.83 29.98
CA VAL A 17 27.87 14.50 29.04
C VAL A 17 27.63 15.98 29.40
N SER A 18 27.72 16.86 28.39
CA SER A 18 27.39 18.29 28.53
C SER A 18 25.97 18.52 28.02
N THR A 19 25.06 18.95 28.91
CA THR A 19 23.71 19.38 28.56
C THR A 19 23.66 20.90 28.59
N THR A 20 23.41 21.53 27.44
CA THR A 20 23.16 22.97 27.37
C THR A 20 21.65 23.18 27.35
N LEU A 21 21.09 23.81 28.38
CA LEU A 21 19.69 24.23 28.41
C LEU A 21 19.62 25.73 28.09
N LEU A 22 19.31 26.07 26.84
CA LEU A 22 19.04 27.44 26.42
C LEU A 22 17.52 27.68 26.53
N GLY A 23 17.05 27.87 27.76
CA GLY A 23 15.69 28.34 28.00
C GLY A 23 15.64 29.86 27.82
N ASN A 24 15.03 30.35 26.74
CA ASN A 24 14.62 31.75 26.63
C ASN A 24 13.13 31.85 26.99
N SER A 25 12.83 32.08 28.26
CA SER A 25 11.48 32.36 28.72
C SER A 25 11.13 33.81 28.41
N ILE A 26 10.32 34.06 27.37
CA ILE A 26 9.08 34.88 27.49
C ILE A 26 8.12 34.65 26.29
N SER A 27 8.60 34.10 25.17
CA SER A 27 7.83 34.07 23.92
C SER A 27 8.32 32.98 22.95
N GLY A 28 8.89 31.89 23.44
CA GLY A 28 9.43 30.86 22.56
C GLY A 28 9.78 29.58 23.29
N GLY A 29 9.66 28.44 22.60
CA GLY A 29 10.07 27.18 23.19
C GLY A 29 11.57 27.11 23.41
N GLY A 30 11.93 26.29 24.39
CA GLY A 30 13.31 26.17 24.85
C GLY A 30 14.11 25.29 23.91
N PHE A 31 15.38 25.62 23.74
CA PHE A 31 16.32 24.83 22.96
C PHE A 31 17.31 24.12 23.89
N MET A 32 17.56 22.83 23.65
CA MET A 32 18.53 22.02 24.36
C MET A 32 19.45 21.29 23.39
N GLU A 33 20.75 21.34 23.66
CA GLU A 33 21.74 20.52 22.95
C GLU A 33 22.53 19.67 23.94
N ILE A 34 22.73 18.42 23.56
CA ILE A 34 23.56 17.46 24.28
C ILE A 34 24.74 17.09 23.41
N TYR A 35 25.93 17.35 23.92
CA TYR A 35 27.19 17.07 23.24
C TYR A 35 27.83 15.79 23.80
N GLN A 36 28.48 15.06 22.91
CA GLN A 36 29.22 13.84 23.23
C GLN A 36 30.59 14.17 23.84
N ALA A 37 31.27 13.16 24.40
CA ALA A 37 32.62 13.32 24.94
C ALA A 37 33.65 13.77 23.87
N SER A 38 33.40 13.46 22.60
CA SER A 38 34.19 13.93 21.46
C SER A 38 34.03 15.43 21.17
N GLY A 39 33.02 16.09 21.77
CA GLY A 39 32.62 17.45 21.45
C GLY A 39 31.65 17.56 20.28
N ALA A 40 31.33 16.45 19.59
CA ALA A 40 30.28 16.43 18.56
C ALA A 40 28.89 16.60 19.19
N LEU A 41 27.98 17.27 18.48
CA LEU A 41 26.56 17.30 18.86
C LEU A 41 26.00 15.87 18.79
N GLY A 42 25.25 15.45 19.81
CA GLY A 42 24.61 14.13 19.87
C GLY A 42 23.09 14.20 19.80
N LEU A 43 22.49 15.19 20.47
CA LEU A 43 21.04 15.41 20.47
C LEU A 43 20.73 16.90 20.50
N SER A 44 19.77 17.34 19.70
CA SER A 44 19.16 18.67 19.76
C SER A 44 17.66 18.50 19.99
N LEU A 45 17.14 19.23 20.98
CA LEU A 45 15.72 19.33 21.29
C LEU A 45 15.35 20.80 21.10
N ASP A 46 14.38 21.06 20.24
CA ASP A 46 13.88 22.40 19.98
C ASP A 46 12.40 22.41 20.33
N GLY A 47 12.05 23.07 21.43
CA GLY A 47 10.67 23.34 21.78
C GLY A 47 10.16 24.46 20.88
N ASP A 48 9.00 24.27 20.28
CA ASP A 48 8.33 25.22 19.39
C ASP A 48 8.15 26.63 20.00
N GLN A 49 8.33 27.66 19.16
CA GLN A 49 7.85 29.03 19.36
C GLN A 49 6.50 29.27 18.68
N SER A 50 5.39 28.92 19.32
CA SER A 50 4.09 29.44 18.91
C SER A 50 3.94 30.88 19.41
N VAL A 51 4.57 31.84 18.71
CA VAL A 51 4.32 33.28 18.91
C VAL A 51 3.91 33.98 17.63
N GLY A 52 2.70 33.69 17.21
CA GLY A 52 2.02 34.54 16.25
C GLY A 52 0.86 33.82 15.62
N THR A 53 -0.33 34.05 16.17
CA THR A 53 -1.60 33.66 15.55
C THR A 53 -1.55 33.92 14.05
N SER A 54 -1.76 32.87 13.26
CA SER A 54 -1.90 32.81 11.80
C SER A 54 -0.61 32.69 10.97
N GLY A 55 -0.09 31.47 10.85
CA GLY A 55 0.40 30.98 9.55
C GLY A 55 1.69 30.17 9.52
N GLY A 56 1.79 29.11 10.33
CA GLY A 56 2.81 28.06 10.13
C GLY A 56 3.74 27.86 11.32
N ASP A 57 3.18 27.52 12.48
CA ASP A 57 3.98 27.16 13.64
C ASP A 57 4.59 25.77 13.40
N GLU A 58 5.92 25.70 13.22
CA GLU A 58 6.66 24.43 13.20
C GLU A 58 6.68 23.89 14.64
N GLY A 59 6.00 22.77 14.88
CA GLY A 59 6.03 22.14 16.21
C GLY A 59 7.44 21.68 16.61
N GLY A 60 7.57 21.24 17.87
CA GLY A 60 8.87 20.92 18.45
C GLY A 60 9.62 19.82 17.68
N ALA A 61 10.95 19.92 17.64
CA ALA A 61 11.82 18.99 16.93
C ALA A 61 12.82 18.30 17.86
N ILE A 62 13.04 17.00 17.63
CA ILE A 62 14.10 16.20 18.24
C ILE A 62 15.02 15.74 17.11
N LYS A 63 16.32 16.04 17.19
CA LYS A 63 17.32 15.66 16.18
C LYS A 63 18.46 14.89 16.83
N GLY A 64 18.72 13.67 16.35
CA GLY A 64 19.82 12.83 16.82
C GLY A 64 20.99 12.79 15.84
N TYR A 65 22.21 12.68 16.37
CA TYR A 65 23.46 12.69 15.63
C TYR A 65 24.38 11.54 16.06
N ASN A 66 25.17 10.99 15.13
CA ASN A 66 26.12 9.92 15.41
C ASN A 66 27.42 10.41 16.08
N GLY A 67 28.37 9.51 16.33
CA GLY A 67 29.68 9.79 16.95
C GLY A 67 30.51 10.91 16.32
N GLN A 68 30.25 11.20 15.05
CA GLN A 68 30.95 12.18 14.22
C GLN A 68 30.17 13.50 14.07
N GLY A 69 29.01 13.63 14.74
CA GLY A 69 28.12 14.78 14.63
C GLY A 69 27.28 14.80 13.35
N VAL A 70 27.15 13.66 12.68
CA VAL A 70 26.35 13.52 11.46
C VAL A 70 24.91 13.24 11.86
N PHE A 71 23.97 13.93 11.22
CA PHE A 71 22.54 13.78 11.44
C PHE A 71 22.06 12.34 11.12
N THR A 72 21.27 11.76 12.04
CA THR A 72 20.79 10.36 11.92
C THR A 72 19.28 10.25 11.93
N PHE A 73 18.59 11.05 12.74
CA PHE A 73 17.14 11.08 12.73
C PHE A 73 16.58 12.42 13.18
N SER A 74 15.37 12.74 12.74
CA SER A 74 14.54 13.80 13.32
C SER A 74 13.12 13.31 13.57
N LEU A 75 12.56 13.68 14.71
CA LEU A 75 11.12 13.68 14.96
C LEU A 75 10.66 15.13 15.06
N THR A 76 9.76 15.55 14.18
CA THR A 76 9.16 16.87 14.20
C THR A 76 7.67 16.70 14.43
N ALA A 77 7.14 17.33 15.47
CA ALA A 77 5.70 17.53 15.58
C ALA A 77 5.33 18.78 14.77
N ASP A 78 4.14 18.83 14.20
CA ASP A 78 3.61 20.05 13.60
C ASP A 78 2.26 20.36 14.26
N ASP A 79 2.03 21.63 14.59
CA ASP A 79 0.88 22.13 15.36
C ASP A 79 -0.31 22.47 14.47
N ASN A 80 -0.07 22.78 13.19
CA ASN A 80 -0.99 23.56 12.35
C ASN A 80 -2.25 22.80 11.84
N GLY A 81 -2.77 21.84 12.62
CA GLY A 81 -4.11 21.25 12.52
C GLY A 81 -4.32 20.25 11.38
N ASN A 82 -3.42 20.24 10.39
CA ASN A 82 -3.44 19.38 9.21
C ASN A 82 -2.08 18.72 8.92
N SER A 83 -1.14 18.78 9.86
CA SER A 83 0.20 18.27 9.66
C SER A 83 0.54 17.20 10.66
N ALA A 84 1.25 16.22 10.15
CA ALA A 84 1.66 15.03 10.85
C ALA A 84 2.82 15.24 11.79
N SER A 85 2.97 14.31 12.73
CA SER A 85 4.32 13.98 13.21
C SER A 85 5.14 13.36 12.06
N LEU A 86 6.31 13.93 11.78
CA LEU A 86 7.26 13.43 10.79
C LEU A 86 8.48 12.83 11.50
N LEU A 87 8.72 11.54 11.28
CA LEU A 87 9.98 10.90 11.61
C LEU A 87 10.79 10.70 10.32
N THR A 88 12.03 11.19 10.31
CA THR A 88 13.00 10.93 9.24
C THR A 88 14.21 10.23 9.85
N MET A 89 14.68 9.16 9.22
CA MET A 89 15.96 8.50 9.55
C MET A 89 16.88 8.55 8.34
N ARG A 90 18.18 8.73 8.58
CA ARG A 90 19.20 8.85 7.54
C ARG A 90 20.40 7.96 7.83
N ASP A 91 21.00 7.43 6.76
CA ASP A 91 22.38 6.97 6.78
C ASP A 91 23.28 8.06 6.18
N HIS A 92 23.88 8.82 7.08
CA HIS A 92 24.77 9.93 6.79
C HIS A 92 24.10 11.08 6.02
N ILE A 93 24.01 10.98 4.69
CA ILE A 93 23.41 12.01 3.83
C ILE A 93 22.04 11.57 3.30
N THR A 94 21.85 10.26 3.14
CA THR A 94 20.67 9.69 2.47
C THR A 94 19.58 9.39 3.49
N THR A 95 18.35 9.85 3.24
CA THR A 95 17.18 9.39 3.99
C THR A 95 16.94 7.92 3.71
N THR A 96 16.75 7.10 4.74
CA THR A 96 16.46 5.66 4.62
C THR A 96 15.02 5.33 5.02
N VAL A 97 14.45 6.11 5.94
CA VAL A 97 13.07 5.95 6.42
C VAL A 97 12.41 7.32 6.54
N ARG A 98 11.18 7.44 6.06
CA ARG A 98 10.30 8.57 6.32
C ARG A 98 8.94 8.05 6.80
N LEU A 99 8.54 8.38 8.02
CA LEU A 99 7.22 8.09 8.55
C LEU A 99 6.47 9.40 8.74
N ASN A 100 5.30 9.51 8.12
CA ASN A 100 4.48 10.72 8.09
C ASN A 100 3.09 10.39 8.64
N ALA A 101 2.80 10.73 9.88
CA ALA A 101 1.50 10.48 10.51
C ALA A 101 0.49 11.62 10.29
N LYS A 102 -0.07 11.80 9.09
CA LYS A 102 -0.98 12.93 8.76
C LYS A 102 -2.30 12.89 9.56
N GLY A 103 -2.73 14.05 10.06
CA GLY A 103 -4.13 14.41 10.37
C GLY A 103 -4.54 15.61 9.50
N ALA A 104 -5.78 16.06 9.33
CA ALA A 104 -7.11 15.64 9.79
C ALA A 104 -7.98 15.09 8.63
N GLY A 105 -7.34 14.52 7.60
CA GLY A 105 -7.99 13.96 6.41
C GLY A 105 -7.16 12.83 5.83
N GLY A 106 -6.93 11.80 6.64
CA GLY A 106 -6.93 10.44 6.12
C GLY A 106 -5.63 9.79 5.69
N GLY A 107 -4.76 9.41 6.63
CA GLY A 107 -3.76 8.37 6.39
C GLY A 107 -2.33 8.74 6.77
N GLY A 108 -1.70 7.91 7.59
CA GLY A 108 -0.26 7.98 7.79
C GLY A 108 0.47 7.19 6.70
N GLY A 109 1.68 7.61 6.33
CA GLY A 109 2.49 6.94 5.33
C GLY A 109 3.89 6.55 5.83
N LEU A 110 4.43 5.46 5.29
CA LEU A 110 5.80 5.01 5.47
C LEU A 110 6.49 4.93 4.11
N THR A 111 7.61 5.61 3.96
CA THR A 111 8.49 5.50 2.79
C THR A 111 9.85 4.96 3.20
N LEU A 112 10.34 3.94 2.48
CA LEU A 112 11.70 3.41 2.62
C LEU A 112 12.53 3.72 1.39
N PHE A 113 13.79 4.05 1.59
CA PHE A 113 14.74 4.38 0.52
C PHE A 113 15.98 3.51 0.60
N ASN A 114 16.63 3.27 -0.54
CA ASN A 114 17.96 2.66 -0.59
C ASN A 114 19.07 3.71 -0.36
N ASP A 115 20.33 3.26 -0.31
CA ASP A 115 21.50 4.10 -0.06
C ASP A 115 21.73 5.17 -1.15
N GLY A 116 21.18 4.95 -2.35
CA GLY A 116 21.16 5.91 -3.45
C GLY A 116 20.08 6.99 -3.33
N GLY A 117 19.24 6.93 -2.30
CA GLY A 117 18.11 7.84 -2.09
C GLY A 117 16.90 7.54 -2.96
N VAL A 118 16.87 6.36 -3.57
CA VAL A 118 15.75 5.90 -4.40
C VAL A 118 14.74 5.21 -3.51
N GLU A 119 13.47 5.57 -3.70
CA GLU A 119 12.35 4.95 -3.00
C GLU A 119 12.22 3.46 -3.37
N THR A 120 11.95 2.62 -2.36
CA THR A 120 11.86 1.15 -2.50
C THR A 120 10.55 0.59 -1.96
N LEU A 121 9.91 1.29 -1.03
CA LEU A 121 8.59 0.95 -0.50
C LEU A 121 7.84 2.24 -0.16
N GLN A 122 6.58 2.30 -0.56
CA GLN A 122 5.58 3.23 -0.08
C GLN A 122 4.45 2.43 0.58
N LEU A 123 4.08 2.81 1.79
CA LEU A 123 2.80 2.49 2.40
C LEU A 123 2.07 3.80 2.61
N ASP A 124 0.86 3.92 2.09
CA ASP A 124 -0.02 5.07 2.32
C ASP A 124 -1.31 4.58 2.97
N GLY A 125 -1.72 5.23 4.05
CA GLY A 125 -2.90 4.86 4.82
C GLY A 125 -4.15 5.62 4.40
N ASP A 126 -4.24 6.04 3.13
CA ASP A 126 -5.29 6.93 2.62
C ASP A 126 -6.70 6.50 3.06
N GLU A 127 -7.43 7.42 3.68
CA GLU A 127 -8.80 7.20 4.17
C GLU A 127 -9.82 7.12 3.04
N ASP A 128 -9.53 7.75 1.89
CA ASP A 128 -10.45 7.80 0.76
C ASP A 128 -10.28 6.61 -0.21
N ASN A 129 -9.15 5.88 -0.16
CA ASN A 129 -8.81 4.77 -1.07
C ASN A 129 -8.38 3.47 -0.34
N ALA A 130 -8.79 3.29 0.92
CA ALA A 130 -8.56 2.06 1.71
C ALA A 130 -7.08 1.59 1.85
N GLY A 131 -6.14 2.52 1.69
CA GLY A 131 -4.70 2.31 1.83
C GLY A 131 -4.01 1.71 0.59
N GLU A 132 -2.79 2.17 0.32
CA GLU A 132 -1.98 1.81 -0.83
C GLU A 132 -0.60 1.27 -0.39
N MET A 133 -0.08 0.29 -1.11
CA MET A 133 1.29 -0.19 -0.98
C MET A 133 1.94 -0.31 -2.37
N ILE A 134 3.11 0.32 -2.54
CA ILE A 134 3.92 0.21 -3.75
C ILE A 134 5.32 -0.27 -3.38
N ILE A 135 5.82 -1.30 -4.07
CA ILE A 135 7.22 -1.74 -3.98
C ILE A 135 7.93 -1.36 -5.28
N TYR A 136 9.04 -0.65 -5.14
CA TYR A 136 9.87 -0.21 -6.25
C TYR A 136 11.13 -1.07 -6.37
N ASP A 137 11.64 -1.20 -7.60
CA ASP A 137 12.97 -1.74 -7.83
C ASP A 137 14.08 -0.76 -7.40
N ALA A 138 15.35 -1.17 -7.56
CA ALA A 138 16.48 -0.34 -7.17
C ALA A 138 16.62 0.98 -7.97
N ASN A 139 15.90 1.13 -9.08
CA ASN A 139 15.89 2.31 -9.94
C ASN A 139 14.64 3.19 -9.74
N GLY A 140 13.75 2.83 -8.80
CA GLY A 140 12.54 3.59 -8.49
C GLY A 140 11.36 3.24 -9.41
N VAL A 141 11.40 2.07 -10.04
CA VAL A 141 10.34 1.59 -10.93
C VAL A 141 9.37 0.73 -10.12
N GLY A 142 8.09 1.08 -10.08
CA GLY A 142 7.07 0.32 -9.35
C GLY A 142 6.88 -1.09 -9.93
N THR A 143 7.00 -2.11 -9.08
CA THR A 143 6.95 -3.54 -9.47
C THR A 143 5.79 -4.31 -8.86
N LEU A 144 5.35 -3.91 -7.65
CA LEU A 144 4.15 -4.40 -7.00
C LEU A 144 3.31 -3.20 -6.58
N HIS A 145 2.01 -3.26 -6.82
CA HIS A 145 1.05 -2.27 -6.37
C HIS A 145 -0.15 -2.99 -5.75
N ALA A 146 -0.46 -2.69 -4.49
CA ALA A 146 -1.65 -3.16 -3.82
C ALA A 146 -2.46 -1.94 -3.36
N ASP A 147 -3.72 -1.87 -3.74
CA ASP A 147 -4.64 -0.78 -3.45
C ASP A 147 -5.89 -1.37 -2.80
N GLY A 148 -6.30 -0.83 -1.66
CA GLY A 148 -7.50 -1.27 -0.97
C GLY A 148 -8.79 -0.89 -1.69
N ASP A 149 -8.78 0.16 -2.52
CA ASP A 149 -9.95 0.67 -3.25
C ASP A 149 -9.54 1.41 -4.53
N ASP A 150 -9.47 0.69 -5.67
CA ASP A 150 -9.27 1.27 -7.01
C ASP A 150 -10.60 1.82 -7.58
N GLY A 151 -11.41 2.43 -6.71
CA GLY A 151 -12.73 3.00 -6.98
C GLY A 151 -13.79 1.96 -7.28
N SER A 152 -14.29 1.92 -8.54
CA SER A 152 -15.42 1.03 -8.87
C SER A 152 -15.04 -0.46 -8.86
N ASN A 153 -13.75 -0.78 -8.89
CA ASN A 153 -13.26 -2.15 -9.03
C ASN A 153 -12.92 -2.81 -7.68
N GLY A 154 -13.06 -2.07 -6.57
CA GLY A 154 -12.69 -2.54 -5.23
C GLY A 154 -11.18 -2.68 -5.09
N ALA A 155 -10.74 -3.55 -4.17
CA ALA A 155 -9.32 -3.77 -3.93
C ALA A 155 -8.60 -4.34 -5.16
N ARG A 156 -7.37 -3.90 -5.39
CA ARG A 156 -6.52 -4.30 -6.52
C ARG A 156 -5.15 -4.77 -6.04
N LEU A 157 -4.62 -5.78 -6.72
CA LEU A 157 -3.24 -6.25 -6.59
C LEU A 157 -2.62 -6.41 -7.98
N ALA A 158 -1.57 -5.67 -8.27
CA ALA A 158 -0.90 -5.67 -9.56
C ALA A 158 0.61 -5.90 -9.45
N LEU A 159 1.16 -6.57 -10.44
CA LEU A 159 2.61 -6.72 -10.67
C LEU A 159 2.96 -6.13 -12.03
N GLY A 160 4.05 -5.38 -12.13
CA GLY A 160 4.46 -4.69 -13.35
C GLY A 160 5.95 -4.50 -13.52
N ASP A 161 6.32 -3.92 -14.66
CA ASP A 161 7.68 -3.48 -14.99
C ASP A 161 7.83 -1.95 -14.93
N GLY A 162 6.88 -1.29 -14.26
CA GLY A 162 6.66 0.15 -14.13
C GLY A 162 6.33 0.91 -15.41
N ALA A 163 6.45 0.30 -16.59
CA ALA A 163 5.81 0.81 -17.79
C ALA A 163 4.38 0.25 -17.93
N ARG A 164 4.16 -0.99 -17.47
CA ARG A 164 2.91 -1.73 -17.65
C ARG A 164 2.65 -2.71 -16.52
N GLU A 165 1.39 -3.11 -16.38
CA GLU A 165 0.97 -4.27 -15.59
C GLU A 165 1.19 -5.56 -16.40
N ILE A 166 1.70 -6.59 -15.73
CA ILE A 166 1.88 -7.95 -16.27
C ILE A 166 0.82 -8.87 -15.68
N PHE A 167 0.46 -8.64 -14.43
CA PHE A 167 -0.57 -9.37 -13.70
C PHE A 167 -1.39 -8.35 -12.91
N ARG A 168 -2.71 -8.53 -12.88
CA ARG A 168 -3.62 -7.77 -12.02
C ARG A 168 -4.72 -8.66 -11.50
N PHE A 169 -5.04 -8.51 -10.23
CA PHE A 169 -6.21 -9.06 -9.59
C PHE A 169 -7.06 -7.91 -9.07
N ASP A 170 -8.32 -7.88 -9.48
CA ASP A 170 -9.34 -6.94 -9.04
C ASP A 170 -10.36 -7.74 -8.21
N ALA A 171 -10.60 -7.36 -6.96
CA ALA A 171 -11.54 -8.07 -6.09
C ALA A 171 -13.00 -7.87 -6.50
N GLY A 172 -13.28 -6.82 -7.30
CA GLY A 172 -14.63 -6.37 -7.59
C GLY A 172 -15.26 -5.67 -6.40
N THR A 173 -16.22 -4.77 -6.64
CA THR A 173 -17.05 -4.22 -5.58
C THR A 173 -18.27 -5.12 -5.35
N PRO A 174 -18.48 -5.68 -4.15
CA PRO A 174 -19.73 -6.35 -3.83
C PRO A 174 -20.90 -5.36 -3.96
N GLY A 175 -21.78 -5.56 -4.94
CA GLY A 175 -23.04 -4.81 -5.05
C GLY A 175 -23.04 -3.58 -5.95
N ALA A 176 -21.92 -3.21 -6.59
CA ALA A 176 -22.00 -2.28 -7.71
C ALA A 176 -22.53 -3.06 -8.92
N SER A 177 -23.51 -2.49 -9.63
CA SER A 177 -24.07 -3.04 -10.88
C SER A 177 -23.07 -3.07 -12.05
N VAL A 178 -21.76 -2.99 -11.76
CA VAL A 178 -20.70 -3.14 -12.75
C VAL A 178 -20.61 -4.63 -13.08
N PRO A 179 -20.89 -5.02 -14.33
CA PRO A 179 -20.77 -6.41 -14.75
C PRO A 179 -19.30 -6.80 -14.64
N GLY A 180 -18.92 -7.62 -13.65
CA GLY A 180 -17.52 -8.02 -13.55
C GLY A 180 -17.09 -8.93 -12.41
N GLY A 181 -17.66 -8.81 -11.21
CA GLY A 181 -17.14 -9.51 -10.01
C GLY A 181 -15.60 -9.48 -9.89
N PRO A 182 -14.98 -10.41 -9.15
CA PRO A 182 -13.52 -10.51 -9.11
C PRO A 182 -12.93 -10.93 -10.45
N GLN A 183 -11.85 -10.26 -10.87
CA GLN A 183 -11.14 -10.54 -12.12
C GLN A 183 -9.64 -10.72 -11.89
N MET A 184 -9.04 -11.61 -12.66
CA MET A 184 -7.58 -11.74 -12.76
C MET A 184 -7.18 -11.63 -14.22
N HIS A 185 -6.25 -10.73 -14.50
CA HIS A 185 -5.74 -10.44 -15.83
C HIS A 185 -4.25 -10.79 -15.90
N VAL A 186 -3.81 -11.35 -17.02
CA VAL A 186 -2.39 -11.55 -17.32
C VAL A 186 -2.08 -11.07 -18.72
N TRP A 187 -1.09 -10.19 -18.83
CA TRP A 187 -0.61 -9.62 -20.09
C TRP A 187 0.78 -10.17 -20.44
N ASN A 188 1.12 -10.11 -21.73
CA ASN A 188 2.49 -10.36 -22.18
C ASN A 188 3.33 -9.07 -22.17
N ALA A 189 4.61 -9.21 -22.50
CA ALA A 189 5.55 -8.07 -22.58
C ALA A 189 5.15 -6.99 -23.62
N SER A 190 4.26 -7.28 -24.57
CA SER A 190 3.74 -6.29 -25.53
C SER A 190 2.51 -5.54 -25.01
N GLY A 191 2.03 -5.83 -23.79
CA GLY A 191 0.81 -5.25 -23.21
C GLY A 191 -0.49 -5.86 -23.74
N SER A 192 -0.42 -6.99 -24.46
CA SER A 192 -1.61 -7.72 -24.92
C SER A 192 -2.05 -8.72 -23.86
N GLU A 193 -3.33 -8.67 -23.47
CA GLU A 193 -3.91 -9.64 -22.53
C GLU A 193 -3.78 -11.05 -23.12
N LYS A 194 -3.33 -12.01 -22.32
CA LYS A 194 -3.18 -13.42 -22.70
C LYS A 194 -4.32 -14.26 -22.19
N PHE A 195 -4.70 -14.04 -20.94
CA PHE A 195 -5.87 -14.64 -20.37
C PHE A 195 -6.48 -13.77 -19.30
N ARG A 196 -7.77 -13.99 -19.07
CA ARG A 196 -8.53 -13.39 -17.98
C ARG A 196 -9.33 -14.47 -17.28
N LEU A 197 -9.18 -14.58 -15.96
CA LEU A 197 -10.11 -15.33 -15.11
C LEU A 197 -11.15 -14.33 -14.60
N ASN A 198 -12.42 -14.64 -14.76
CA ASN A 198 -13.52 -13.77 -14.40
C ASN A 198 -14.49 -14.58 -13.54
N ALA A 199 -14.73 -14.13 -12.32
CA ALA A 199 -15.80 -14.61 -11.48
C ALA A 199 -16.95 -13.62 -11.60
N SER A 200 -18.03 -14.01 -12.27
CA SER A 200 -19.22 -13.19 -12.47
C SER A 200 -20.47 -13.92 -12.00
N GLY A 201 -21.64 -13.27 -12.13
CA GLY A 201 -22.90 -13.78 -11.63
C GLY A 201 -23.34 -13.02 -10.38
N THR A 202 -24.63 -12.71 -10.31
CA THR A 202 -25.24 -12.11 -9.12
C THR A 202 -26.26 -13.09 -8.58
N GLY A 203 -26.22 -13.33 -7.27
CA GLY A 203 -27.14 -14.25 -6.60
C GLY A 203 -26.78 -15.70 -6.87
N ASN A 204 -27.56 -16.31 -7.74
CA ASN A 204 -27.82 -17.74 -7.77
C ASN A 204 -27.07 -18.49 -8.88
N ASP A 205 -26.60 -17.75 -9.90
CA ASP A 205 -25.81 -18.27 -11.03
C ASP A 205 -24.34 -17.79 -11.03
N PRO A 206 -23.47 -18.14 -10.06
CA PRO A 206 -22.07 -17.74 -10.16
C PRO A 206 -21.37 -18.49 -11.30
N GLU A 207 -20.66 -17.73 -12.12
CA GLU A 207 -19.86 -18.21 -13.25
C GLU A 207 -18.38 -17.91 -13.01
N LEU A 208 -17.54 -18.92 -13.11
CA LEU A 208 -16.09 -18.78 -13.24
C LEU A 208 -15.68 -19.06 -14.69
N SER A 209 -15.17 -18.05 -15.39
CA SER A 209 -14.75 -18.17 -16.80
C SER A 209 -13.27 -17.82 -16.99
N LEU A 210 -12.57 -18.58 -17.82
CA LEU A 210 -11.24 -18.28 -18.34
C LEU A 210 -11.36 -17.89 -19.81
N ARG A 211 -10.96 -16.66 -20.14
CA ARG A 211 -10.99 -16.11 -21.50
C ARG A 211 -9.59 -16.00 -22.10
N ASN A 212 -9.49 -16.11 -23.42
CA ASN A 212 -8.26 -15.88 -24.16
C ASN A 212 -8.09 -14.40 -24.55
N SER A 213 -6.99 -14.08 -25.23
CA SER A 213 -6.68 -12.74 -25.73
C SER A 213 -7.67 -12.16 -26.74
N ALA A 214 -8.51 -12.99 -27.35
CA ALA A 214 -9.58 -12.57 -28.26
C ALA A 214 -10.90 -12.29 -27.52
N GLY A 215 -10.93 -12.48 -26.20
CA GLY A 215 -12.13 -12.35 -25.37
C GLY A 215 -13.07 -13.55 -25.42
N GLU A 216 -12.64 -14.66 -26.02
CA GLU A 216 -13.44 -15.89 -26.11
C GLU A 216 -13.23 -16.74 -24.85
N ASP A 217 -14.30 -17.31 -24.30
CA ASP A 217 -14.16 -18.28 -23.20
C ASP A 217 -13.44 -19.53 -23.72
N VAL A 218 -12.41 -19.95 -23.01
CA VAL A 218 -11.72 -21.24 -23.19
C VAL A 218 -12.31 -22.28 -22.24
N PHE A 219 -12.76 -21.83 -21.07
CA PHE A 219 -13.31 -22.66 -20.01
C PHE A 219 -14.33 -21.81 -19.24
N SER A 220 -15.49 -22.37 -18.92
CA SER A 220 -16.40 -21.79 -17.95
C SER A 220 -17.02 -22.86 -17.06
N PHE A 221 -17.17 -22.53 -15.78
CA PHE A 221 -17.89 -23.31 -14.80
C PHE A 221 -19.02 -22.45 -14.26
N ILE A 222 -20.24 -22.93 -14.38
CA ILE A 222 -21.45 -22.25 -13.94
C ILE A 222 -22.11 -23.16 -12.93
N THR A 223 -22.44 -22.65 -11.76
CA THR A 223 -23.41 -23.31 -10.88
C THR A 223 -24.70 -22.55 -11.00
N ASP A 224 -25.78 -23.26 -11.24
CA ASP A 224 -27.15 -22.76 -11.22
C ASP A 224 -27.73 -23.01 -9.82
N ASP A 225 -28.62 -22.13 -9.34
CA ASP A 225 -29.30 -22.32 -8.05
C ASP A 225 -30.34 -23.42 -8.08
N ASP A 226 -30.85 -23.75 -9.26
CA ASP A 226 -31.81 -24.84 -9.45
C ASP A 226 -31.09 -26.20 -9.62
N ASP A 227 -30.02 -26.40 -8.84
CA ASP A 227 -29.35 -27.68 -8.56
C ASP A 227 -28.42 -28.27 -9.63
N SER A 228 -27.99 -27.51 -10.66
CA SER A 228 -27.03 -28.04 -11.65
C SER A 228 -25.68 -27.32 -11.74
N GLY A 229 -24.61 -28.11 -11.73
CA GLY A 229 -23.24 -27.64 -12.00
C GLY A 229 -22.86 -27.95 -13.44
N ARG A 230 -22.64 -26.92 -14.25
CA ARG A 230 -22.26 -27.05 -15.65
C ARG A 230 -20.82 -26.62 -15.87
N LEU A 231 -19.98 -27.58 -16.27
CA LEU A 231 -18.63 -27.31 -16.75
C LEU A 231 -18.59 -27.32 -18.29
N VAL A 232 -18.14 -26.23 -18.89
CA VAL A 232 -18.00 -26.06 -20.34
C VAL A 232 -16.53 -25.83 -20.70
N MET A 233 -15.98 -26.68 -21.56
CA MET A 233 -14.66 -26.46 -22.19
C MET A 233 -14.86 -26.11 -23.66
N LYS A 234 -14.20 -25.04 -24.11
CA LYS A 234 -14.31 -24.52 -25.47
C LYS A 234 -12.94 -24.47 -26.15
N GLU A 235 -12.95 -24.54 -27.47
CA GLU A 235 -11.78 -24.26 -28.32
C GLU A 235 -12.19 -23.20 -29.34
N GLY A 236 -11.73 -21.97 -29.11
CA GLY A 236 -12.26 -20.79 -29.80
C GLY A 236 -13.75 -20.62 -29.53
N VAL A 237 -14.55 -20.42 -30.58
CA VAL A 237 -16.01 -20.29 -30.48
C VAL A 237 -16.76 -21.64 -30.33
N SER A 238 -16.06 -22.77 -30.39
CA SER A 238 -16.70 -24.09 -30.42
C SER A 238 -16.68 -24.76 -29.04
N THR A 239 -17.85 -25.21 -28.56
CA THR A 239 -17.92 -26.05 -27.36
C THR A 239 -17.38 -27.44 -27.64
N ARG A 240 -16.35 -27.83 -26.90
CA ARG A 240 -15.70 -29.13 -27.01
C ARG A 240 -16.32 -30.13 -26.05
N VAL A 241 -16.45 -29.76 -24.79
CA VAL A 241 -16.93 -30.64 -23.72
C VAL A 241 -17.95 -29.90 -22.87
N ILE A 242 -19.08 -30.54 -22.59
CA ILE A 242 -20.01 -30.12 -21.54
C ILE A 242 -20.10 -31.29 -20.56
N LEU A 243 -19.83 -31.01 -19.28
CA LEU A 243 -20.25 -31.86 -18.17
C LEU A 243 -21.38 -31.13 -17.48
N ASP A 244 -22.57 -31.70 -17.56
CA ASP A 244 -23.76 -31.20 -16.90
C ASP A 244 -24.11 -32.18 -15.79
N ALA A 245 -24.02 -31.74 -14.54
CA ALA A 245 -24.55 -32.46 -13.41
C ALA A 245 -25.92 -31.86 -13.12
N ASP A 246 -26.95 -32.42 -13.75
CA ASP A 246 -28.34 -32.04 -13.49
C ASP A 246 -28.78 -32.75 -12.21
N ASN A 247 -29.42 -32.05 -11.30
CA ASN A 247 -29.98 -32.65 -10.09
C ASN A 247 -31.43 -32.18 -9.89
N ASP A 248 -32.12 -31.94 -11.02
CA ASP A 248 -33.57 -31.99 -11.04
C ASP A 248 -34.04 -33.25 -10.29
N ASP A 249 -35.16 -33.13 -9.55
CA ASP A 249 -35.65 -34.02 -8.47
C ASP A 249 -35.76 -35.54 -8.80
N ASP A 250 -35.33 -35.97 -9.99
CA ASP A 250 -35.38 -37.31 -10.55
C ASP A 250 -34.06 -38.11 -10.43
N GLY A 251 -33.02 -37.57 -9.77
CA GLY A 251 -31.78 -38.27 -9.42
C GLY A 251 -30.61 -37.87 -10.31
N GLY A 252 -29.57 -37.32 -9.69
CA GLY A 252 -28.44 -36.67 -10.36
C GLY A 252 -27.98 -37.34 -11.67
N ARG A 253 -28.09 -36.62 -12.78
CA ARG A 253 -27.67 -37.06 -14.11
C ARG A 253 -26.36 -36.38 -14.50
N LEU A 254 -25.36 -37.17 -14.89
CA LEU A 254 -24.13 -36.66 -15.49
C LEU A 254 -24.18 -36.85 -17.01
N GLU A 255 -24.22 -35.75 -17.76
CA GLU A 255 -24.14 -35.77 -19.21
C GLU A 255 -22.77 -35.28 -19.71
N LEU A 256 -22.10 -36.12 -20.52
CA LEU A 256 -20.89 -35.75 -21.25
C LEU A 256 -21.24 -35.52 -22.73
N ARG A 257 -21.10 -34.30 -23.21
CA ARG A 257 -21.29 -33.94 -24.63
C ARG A 257 -19.95 -33.60 -25.29
N TRP A 258 -19.73 -34.07 -26.52
CA TRP A 258 -18.62 -33.67 -27.39
C TRP A 258 -19.14 -32.95 -28.64
N ALA A 259 -18.74 -31.69 -28.86
CA ALA A 259 -19.02 -30.92 -30.10
C ALA A 259 -20.45 -31.10 -30.66
N ASN A 260 -21.47 -30.78 -29.84
CA ASN A 260 -22.92 -30.91 -30.12
C ASN A 260 -23.48 -32.34 -30.21
N THR A 261 -22.70 -33.36 -29.89
CA THR A 261 -23.18 -34.75 -29.77
C THR A 261 -23.07 -35.24 -28.34
N THR A 262 -24.14 -35.83 -27.79
CA THR A 262 -24.08 -36.53 -26.51
C THR A 262 -23.19 -37.76 -26.66
N ALA A 263 -22.09 -37.79 -25.91
CA ALA A 263 -21.12 -38.87 -25.95
C ALA A 263 -21.48 -39.97 -24.94
N ALA A 264 -21.95 -39.58 -23.75
CA ALA A 264 -22.42 -40.49 -22.72
C ALA A 264 -23.42 -39.80 -21.79
N VAL A 265 -24.36 -40.58 -21.26
CA VAL A 265 -25.27 -40.20 -20.17
C VAL A 265 -25.11 -41.25 -19.08
N LEU A 266 -24.94 -40.80 -17.83
CA LEU A 266 -24.94 -41.65 -16.65
C LEU A 266 -26.04 -41.15 -15.71
N ASP A 267 -27.04 -41.99 -15.50
CA ASP A 267 -28.14 -41.77 -14.56
C ASP A 267 -27.81 -42.53 -13.25
N ALA A 268 -27.98 -41.86 -12.10
CA ALA A 268 -27.68 -42.42 -10.77
C ALA A 268 -28.87 -43.17 -10.14
#